data_AF-F9G4M7-F1
#
_entry.id   AF-F9G4M7-F1
#
_cell.length_a   1.000
_cell.length_b   1.000
_cell.length_c   1.000
_cell.angle_alpha   90.00
_cell.angle_beta   90.00
_cell.angle_gamma   90.00
#
_symmetry.space_group_name_H-M   'P 1'
#
loop_
_entity.id
_entity.type
_entity.pdbx_description
1 polymer ?
#
loop_
_entity_poly.entity_id
_entity_poly.type
_entity_poly.pdbx_seq_one_letter_code
_entity_poly.pdbx_strand_id
1 'polypeptide(L)'
;IFIFSSLNSETKVTWKHIQRATFNVHTNVCAWCFFCTNSAVQGFGAFIPTMLREFGWTSTEAQLKSAPPFLVACCVTIGLGYLSDRTNKRGILMIGVLPCSIIGYFILRFSANENAKCAAVFLNAIACFGASSGFLSWGINNAGSPAVAAVAGGYMVIVGSMGGVLST
;
A
#
# COMPACT_ATOMS: atom_id res chain seq x y z
N ILE A 1 -21.92 -5.98 29.48
CA ILE A 1 -20.76 -6.46 30.28
C ILE A 1 -20.36 -7.90 29.93
N PHE A 2 -21.30 -8.84 29.73
CA PHE A 2 -20.97 -10.25 29.38
C PHE A 2 -20.27 -10.45 28.02
N ILE A 3 -20.56 -9.62 27.00
CA ILE A 3 -19.89 -9.70 25.68
C ILE A 3 -18.41 -9.27 25.74
N PHE A 4 -18.06 -8.39 26.68
CA PHE A 4 -16.66 -7.94 26.85
C PHE A 4 -15.78 -9.01 27.51
N SER A 5 -16.37 -9.91 28.31
CA SER A 5 -15.61 -10.98 28.99
C SER A 5 -15.24 -12.14 28.05
N SER A 6 -16.04 -12.45 27.03
CA SER A 6 -15.70 -13.48 26.03
C SER A 6 -14.70 -12.99 24.98
N LEU A 7 -14.67 -11.69 24.71
CA LEU A 7 -13.60 -11.08 23.89
C LEU A 7 -12.23 -11.16 24.58
N ASN A 8 -12.20 -11.16 25.92
CA ASN A 8 -10.97 -11.12 26.70
C ASN A 8 -10.20 -12.47 26.76
N SER A 9 -10.87 -13.60 26.47
CA SER A 9 -10.21 -14.92 26.38
C SER A 9 -9.55 -15.15 25.02
N GLU A 10 -10.11 -14.58 23.94
CA GLU A 10 -9.60 -14.67 22.56
C GLU A 10 -8.50 -13.63 22.24
N THR A 11 -8.28 -12.64 23.12
CA THR A 11 -7.30 -11.53 22.94
C THR A 11 -5.97 -11.74 23.66
N LYS A 12 -5.81 -12.82 24.44
CA LYS A 12 -4.51 -13.11 25.08
C LYS A 12 -3.46 -13.45 24.01
N VAL A 13 -2.66 -12.45 23.66
CA VAL A 13 -1.49 -12.60 22.80
C VAL A 13 -0.53 -13.58 23.47
N THR A 14 -0.52 -14.82 22.97
CA THR A 14 0.36 -15.88 23.46
C THR A 14 1.55 -15.97 22.53
N TRP A 15 2.72 -16.36 23.05
CA TRP A 15 3.94 -16.49 22.24
C TRP A 15 3.74 -17.37 20.99
N LYS A 16 2.93 -18.43 21.11
CA LYS A 16 2.54 -19.29 19.98
C LYS A 16 1.77 -18.54 18.89
N HIS A 17 0.95 -17.55 19.22
CA HIS A 17 0.23 -16.71 18.26
C HIS A 17 1.19 -15.78 17.51
N ILE A 18 2.25 -15.30 18.18
CA ILE A 18 3.29 -14.48 17.55
C ILE A 18 4.07 -15.30 16.52
N GLN A 19 4.57 -16.48 16.91
CA GLN A 19 5.28 -17.37 15.98
C GLN A 19 4.39 -17.79 14.80
N ARG A 20 3.11 -18.07 15.06
CA ARG A 20 2.18 -18.45 14.00
C ARG A 20 1.85 -17.28 13.05
N ALA A 21 1.86 -16.05 13.54
CA ALA A 21 1.69 -14.86 12.70
C ALA A 21 2.92 -14.60 11.81
N THR A 22 4.13 -14.70 12.38
CA THR A 22 5.39 -14.36 11.69
C THR A 22 5.87 -15.44 10.74
N PHE A 23 5.68 -16.73 11.06
CA PHE A 23 6.11 -17.85 10.21
C PHE A 23 5.05 -18.31 9.21
N ASN A 24 3.89 -17.64 9.12
CA ASN A 24 2.90 -17.94 8.09
C ASN A 24 3.37 -17.40 6.73
N VAL A 25 3.54 -18.30 5.75
CA VAL A 25 3.91 -17.97 4.36
C VAL A 25 3.02 -16.86 3.78
N HIS A 26 1.72 -16.90 4.03
CA HIS A 26 0.81 -15.90 3.48
C HIS A 26 1.07 -14.50 4.06
N THR A 27 1.24 -14.41 5.37
CA THR A 27 1.58 -13.16 6.06
C THR A 27 2.94 -12.64 5.62
N ASN A 28 3.91 -13.53 5.44
CA ASN A 28 5.26 -13.15 5.03
C ASN A 28 5.26 -12.64 3.57
N VAL A 29 4.55 -13.29 2.65
CA VAL A 29 4.38 -12.82 1.26
C VAL A 29 3.72 -11.44 1.24
N CYS A 30 2.66 -11.23 2.03
CA CYS A 30 2.02 -9.91 2.14
C CYS A 30 2.98 -8.85 2.72
N ALA A 31 3.79 -9.22 3.72
CA ALA A 31 4.79 -8.33 4.32
C ALA A 31 5.87 -7.91 3.32
N TRP A 32 6.38 -8.85 2.52
CA TRP A 32 7.37 -8.57 1.46
C TRP A 32 6.78 -7.71 0.34
N CYS A 33 5.55 -8.00 -0.10
CA CYS A 33 4.87 -7.16 -1.09
C CYS A 33 4.65 -5.74 -0.56
N PHE A 34 4.20 -5.61 0.68
CA PHE A 34 4.00 -4.32 1.35
C PHE A 34 5.32 -3.56 1.53
N PHE A 35 6.42 -4.25 1.82
CA PHE A 35 7.75 -3.66 1.86
C PHE A 35 8.17 -3.09 0.50
N CYS A 36 8.05 -3.88 -0.58
CA CYS A 36 8.40 -3.43 -1.91
C CYS A 36 7.58 -2.21 -2.35
N THR A 37 6.25 -2.21 -2.11
CA THR A 37 5.41 -1.06 -2.45
C THR A 37 5.73 0.15 -1.59
N ASN A 38 6.02 -0.02 -0.29
CA ASN A 38 6.34 1.09 0.59
C ASN A 38 7.70 1.72 0.29
N SER A 39 8.72 0.93 -0.06
CA SER A 39 10.00 1.44 -0.58
C SER A 39 9.81 2.22 -1.87
N ALA A 40 8.98 1.72 -2.79
CA ALA A 40 8.71 2.38 -4.06
C ALA A 40 8.00 3.74 -3.87
N VAL A 41 7.06 3.84 -2.91
CA VAL A 41 6.38 5.09 -2.54
C VAL A 41 7.34 6.10 -1.93
N GLN A 42 8.22 5.67 -1.03
CA GLN A 42 9.16 6.58 -0.37
C GLN A 42 10.24 7.06 -1.32
N GLY A 43 10.74 6.20 -2.21
CA GLY A 43 11.65 6.59 -3.27
C GLY A 43 10.99 7.57 -4.22
N PHE A 44 9.73 7.29 -4.58
CA PHE A 44 8.93 8.21 -5.38
C PHE A 44 8.85 9.60 -4.73
N GLY A 45 8.51 9.67 -3.44
CA GLY A 45 8.46 10.91 -2.66
C GLY A 45 9.77 11.70 -2.66
N ALA A 46 10.92 11.02 -2.62
CA ALA A 46 12.24 11.64 -2.71
C ALA A 46 12.54 12.26 -4.09
N PHE A 47 11.98 11.70 -5.17
CA PHE A 47 12.16 12.21 -6.54
C PHE A 47 11.12 13.24 -6.98
N ILE A 48 10.00 13.41 -6.24
CA ILE A 48 9.01 14.46 -6.48
C ILE A 48 9.63 15.86 -6.60
N PRO A 49 10.47 16.35 -5.67
CA PRO A 49 11.02 17.71 -5.75
C PRO A 49 11.85 17.93 -7.02
N THR A 50 12.61 16.92 -7.45
CA THR A 50 13.40 16.96 -8.68
C THR A 50 12.49 16.99 -9.91
N MET A 51 11.44 16.18 -9.93
CA MET A 51 10.44 16.17 -11.01
C MET A 51 9.67 17.49 -11.10
N LEU A 52 9.31 18.09 -9.96
CA LEU A 52 8.64 19.40 -9.91
C LEU A 52 9.53 20.51 -10.49
N ARG A 53 10.83 20.44 -10.24
CA ARG A 53 11.82 21.39 -10.75
C ARG A 53 12.01 21.25 -12.26
N GLU A 54 11.98 20.02 -12.78
CA GLU A 54 11.99 19.74 -14.23
C GLU A 54 10.74 20.30 -14.94
N PHE A 55 9.57 20.28 -14.30
CA PHE A 55 8.34 20.85 -14.87
C PHE A 55 8.26 22.39 -14.80
N GLY A 56 9.23 23.05 -14.15
CA GLY A 56 9.23 24.51 -13.99
C GLY A 56 8.05 25.06 -13.19
N TRP A 57 7.28 24.20 -12.51
CA TRP A 57 6.10 24.59 -11.74
C TRP A 57 6.48 24.99 -10.32
N THR A 58 6.04 26.17 -9.90
CA THR A 58 6.12 26.61 -8.49
C THR A 58 5.29 25.66 -7.61
N SER A 59 5.72 25.46 -6.36
CA SER A 59 5.08 24.55 -5.39
C SER A 59 3.56 24.74 -5.27
N THR A 60 3.08 25.97 -5.47
CA THR A 60 1.66 26.35 -5.44
C THR A 60 0.87 25.88 -6.67
N GLU A 61 1.42 26.03 -7.89
CA GLU A 61 0.82 25.54 -9.13
C GLU A 61 0.78 24.00 -9.15
N ALA A 62 1.85 23.38 -8.67
CA ALA A 62 1.95 21.93 -8.55
C ALA A 62 0.88 21.36 -7.61
N GLN A 63 0.61 22.00 -6.46
CA GLN A 63 -0.46 21.58 -5.54
C GLN A 63 -1.85 21.74 -6.15
N LEU A 64 -2.11 22.83 -6.88
CA LEU A 64 -3.40 23.06 -7.54
C LEU A 64 -3.67 22.02 -8.64
N LYS A 65 -2.63 21.65 -9.42
CA LYS A 65 -2.70 20.62 -10.47
C LYS A 65 -2.72 19.19 -9.94
N SER A 66 -2.16 18.94 -8.75
CA SER A 66 -2.13 17.61 -8.13
C SER A 66 -3.34 17.30 -7.25
N ALA A 67 -4.10 18.30 -6.79
CA ALA A 67 -5.35 18.10 -6.06
C ALA A 67 -6.40 17.25 -6.83
N PRO A 68 -6.76 17.53 -8.09
CA PRO A 68 -7.70 16.69 -8.85
C PRO A 68 -7.26 15.22 -8.99
N PRO A 69 -6.01 14.90 -9.36
CA PRO A 69 -5.58 13.51 -9.44
C PRO A 69 -5.51 12.81 -8.08
N PHE A 70 -5.23 13.51 -6.96
CA PHE A 70 -5.40 12.92 -5.63
C PHE A 70 -6.86 12.60 -5.33
N LEU A 71 -7.81 13.43 -5.79
CA LEU A 71 -9.23 13.13 -5.64
C LEU A 71 -9.64 11.90 -6.45
N VAL A 72 -9.21 11.82 -7.71
CA VAL A 72 -9.41 10.65 -8.58
C VAL A 72 -8.74 9.42 -7.97
N ALA A 73 -7.56 9.59 -7.37
CA ALA A 73 -6.85 8.53 -6.68
C ALA A 73 -7.63 7.98 -5.49
N CYS A 74 -8.18 8.87 -4.66
CA CYS A 74 -9.07 8.48 -3.58
C CYS A 74 -10.28 7.72 -4.11
N CYS A 75 -10.96 8.23 -5.15
CA CYS A 75 -12.12 7.57 -5.74
C CYS A 75 -11.80 6.18 -6.30
N VAL A 76 -10.67 6.04 -7.00
CA VAL A 76 -10.22 4.75 -7.57
C VAL A 76 -9.81 3.78 -6.46
N THR A 77 -9.14 4.26 -5.42
CA THR A 77 -8.73 3.45 -4.26
C THR A 77 -9.95 2.95 -3.50
N ILE A 78 -10.95 3.82 -3.27
CA ILE A 78 -12.23 3.45 -2.65
C ILE A 78 -12.98 2.46 -3.54
N GLY A 79 -13.00 2.68 -4.86
CA GLY A 79 -13.63 1.76 -5.82
C GLY A 79 -12.97 0.38 -5.83
N LEU A 80 -11.64 0.33 -5.81
CA LEU A 80 -10.86 -0.90 -5.69
C LEU A 80 -11.13 -1.60 -4.36
N GLY A 81 -11.20 -0.86 -3.26
CA GLY A 81 -11.57 -1.38 -1.94
C GLY A 81 -12.97 -1.99 -1.94
N TYR A 82 -13.95 -1.27 -2.46
CA TYR A 82 -15.33 -1.73 -2.57
C TYR A 82 -15.46 -2.97 -3.46
N LEU A 83 -14.76 -2.98 -4.61
CA LEU A 83 -14.74 -4.11 -5.51
C LEU A 83 -14.07 -5.34 -4.89
N SER A 84 -12.99 -5.12 -4.12
CA SER A 84 -12.25 -6.13 -3.37
C SER A 84 -13.10 -6.78 -2.27
N ASP A 85 -13.86 -5.96 -1.55
CA ASP A 85 -14.78 -6.44 -0.52
C ASP A 85 -15.97 -7.20 -1.12
N ARG A 86 -16.48 -6.77 -2.28
CA ARG A 86 -17.60 -7.44 -2.95
C ARG A 86 -17.21 -8.77 -3.59
N THR A 87 -16.02 -8.89 -4.16
CA THR A 87 -15.61 -10.11 -4.88
C THR A 87 -15.01 -11.18 -3.98
N ASN A 88 -14.65 -10.87 -2.72
CA ASN A 88 -13.93 -11.78 -1.81
C ASN A 88 -12.63 -12.38 -2.41
N LYS A 89 -12.19 -11.88 -3.58
CA LYS A 89 -11.01 -12.32 -4.34
C LYS A 89 -9.90 -11.28 -4.20
N ARG A 90 -9.67 -10.84 -2.97
CA ARG A 90 -8.76 -9.73 -2.62
C ARG A 90 -7.37 -9.91 -3.23
N GLY A 91 -6.83 -11.14 -3.27
CA GLY A 91 -5.52 -11.43 -3.86
C GLY A 91 -5.42 -11.21 -5.38
N ILE A 92 -6.49 -11.48 -6.15
CA ILE A 92 -6.48 -11.34 -7.62
C ILE A 92 -6.52 -9.87 -8.02
N LEU A 93 -7.26 -9.04 -7.28
CA LEU A 93 -7.31 -7.60 -7.51
C LEU A 93 -5.97 -6.93 -7.18
N MET A 94 -5.27 -7.39 -6.14
CA MET A 94 -3.92 -6.89 -5.83
C MET A 94 -2.90 -7.28 -6.91
N ILE A 95 -2.98 -8.51 -7.43
CA ILE A 95 -2.16 -8.95 -8.56
C ILE A 95 -2.45 -8.12 -9.81
N GLY A 96 -3.70 -7.69 -10.03
CA GLY A 96 -4.08 -6.82 -11.14
C GLY A 96 -3.57 -5.37 -11.03
N VAL A 97 -3.33 -4.87 -9.81
CA VAL A 97 -2.81 -3.52 -9.58
C VAL A 97 -1.29 -3.43 -9.76
N LEU A 98 -0.55 -4.50 -9.47
CA LEU A 98 0.90 -4.58 -9.67
C LEU A 98 1.38 -4.21 -11.10
N PRO A 99 0.82 -4.77 -12.20
CA PRO A 99 1.24 -4.41 -13.55
C PRO A 99 0.91 -2.95 -13.89
N CYS A 100 -0.14 -2.38 -13.30
CA CYS A 100 -0.46 -0.96 -13.47
C CYS A 100 0.65 -0.07 -12.91
N SER A 101 1.20 -0.42 -11.74
CA SER A 101 2.37 0.28 -11.17
C SER A 101 3.63 0.10 -12.03
N ILE A 102 3.88 -1.10 -12.55
CA ILE A 102 5.02 -1.36 -13.45
C ILE A 102 4.94 -0.48 -14.71
N ILE A 103 3.75 -0.38 -15.32
CA ILE A 103 3.51 0.48 -16.49
C ILE A 103 3.77 1.95 -16.13
N GLY A 104 3.32 2.40 -14.97
CA GLY A 104 3.59 3.76 -14.47
C GLY A 104 5.08 4.06 -14.36
N TYR A 105 5.87 3.13 -13.80
CA TYR A 105 7.33 3.31 -13.69
C TYR A 105 8.02 3.27 -15.05
N PHE A 106 7.51 2.45 -15.97
CA PHE A 106 8.02 2.37 -17.34
C PHE A 106 7.83 3.70 -18.08
N ILE A 107 6.64 4.30 -18.00
CA ILE A 107 6.36 5.61 -18.61
C ILE A 107 7.25 6.68 -17.98
N LEU A 108 7.47 6.63 -16.66
CA LEU A 108 8.35 7.58 -15.97
C LEU A 108 9.80 7.54 -16.50
N ARG A 109 10.30 6.34 -16.84
CA ARG A 109 11.67 6.13 -17.30
C ARG A 109 11.86 6.42 -18.79
N PHE A 110 10.91 6.05 -19.63
CA PHE A 110 11.05 6.10 -21.09
C PHE A 110 10.42 7.33 -21.75
N SER A 111 9.48 8.01 -21.09
CA SER A 111 8.84 9.20 -21.69
C SER A 111 9.74 10.43 -21.56
N ALA A 112 9.95 11.15 -22.66
CA ALA A 112 10.55 12.48 -22.65
C ALA A 112 9.51 13.60 -22.38
N ASN A 113 8.22 13.32 -22.60
CA ASN A 113 7.15 14.31 -22.45
C ASN A 113 6.82 14.56 -20.97
N GLU A 114 6.85 15.82 -20.57
CA GLU A 114 6.63 16.25 -19.19
C GLU A 114 5.22 15.90 -18.68
N ASN A 115 4.20 16.19 -19.48
CA ASN A 115 2.80 15.87 -19.14
C ASN A 115 2.57 14.36 -18.95
N ALA A 116 3.25 13.53 -19.73
CA ALA A 116 3.15 12.07 -19.63
C ALA A 116 3.85 11.53 -18.38
N LYS A 117 5.00 12.11 -18.00
CA LYS A 117 5.64 11.81 -16.70
C LYS A 117 4.72 12.18 -15.54
N CYS A 118 4.08 13.35 -15.60
CA CYS A 118 3.13 13.79 -14.57
C CYS A 118 1.93 12.82 -14.44
N ALA A 119 1.32 12.42 -15.56
CA ALA A 119 0.26 11.40 -15.56
C ALA A 119 0.73 10.05 -14.98
N ALA A 120 1.95 9.63 -15.30
CA ALA A 120 2.53 8.39 -14.79
C ALA A 120 2.80 8.42 -13.27
N VAL A 121 3.25 9.58 -12.75
CA VAL A 121 3.34 9.84 -11.30
C VAL A 121 2.00 9.62 -10.63
N PHE A 122 0.93 10.21 -11.17
CA PHE A 122 -0.40 10.09 -10.58
C PHE A 122 -0.90 8.65 -10.61
N LEU A 123 -0.74 7.96 -11.74
CA LEU A 123 -1.13 6.56 -11.88
C LEU A 123 -0.36 5.65 -10.91
N ASN A 124 0.94 5.89 -10.73
CA ASN A 124 1.74 5.15 -9.75
C ASN A 124 1.31 5.42 -8.31
N ALA A 125 1.03 6.67 -7.95
CA ALA A 125 0.53 7.00 -6.62
C ALA A 125 -0.74 6.20 -6.30
N ILE A 126 -1.70 6.17 -7.24
CA ILE A 126 -2.96 5.41 -7.12
C ILE A 126 -2.67 3.92 -6.89
N ALA A 127 -1.86 3.33 -7.77
CA ALA A 127 -1.56 1.91 -7.73
C ALA A 127 -0.83 1.53 -6.43
N CYS A 128 0.14 2.34 -5.98
CA CYS A 128 0.92 2.05 -4.78
C CYS A 128 0.13 2.23 -3.48
N PHE A 129 -0.73 3.26 -3.36
CA PHE A 129 -1.58 3.45 -2.17
C PHE A 129 -2.66 2.36 -2.07
N GLY A 130 -3.29 2.01 -3.19
CA GLY A 130 -4.27 0.93 -3.26
C GLY A 130 -3.66 -0.44 -2.98
N ALA A 131 -2.48 -0.73 -3.54
CA ALA A 131 -1.78 -1.98 -3.30
C ALA A 131 -1.33 -2.11 -1.83
N SER A 132 -0.74 -1.06 -1.26
CA SER A 132 -0.24 -1.08 0.12
C SER A 132 -1.37 -1.33 1.13
N SER A 133 -2.50 -0.62 1.00
CA SER A 133 -3.67 -0.82 1.86
C SER A 133 -4.32 -2.21 1.66
N GLY A 134 -4.32 -2.71 0.43
CA GLY A 134 -4.87 -4.01 0.09
C GLY A 134 -4.04 -5.19 0.60
N PHE A 135 -2.70 -5.14 0.51
CA PHE A 135 -1.82 -6.18 1.07
C PHE A 135 -1.94 -6.26 2.59
N LEU A 136 -1.99 -5.12 3.27
CA LEU A 136 -2.18 -5.08 4.72
C LEU A 136 -3.53 -5.68 5.12
N SER A 137 -4.61 -5.27 4.45
CA SER A 137 -5.95 -5.77 4.72
C SER A 137 -6.07 -7.26 4.41
N TRP A 138 -5.45 -7.74 3.33
CA TRP A 138 -5.46 -9.15 2.96
C TRP A 138 -4.66 -10.01 3.95
N GLY A 139 -3.51 -9.53 4.42
CA GLY A 139 -2.72 -10.21 5.45
C GLY A 139 -3.44 -10.31 6.80
N ILE A 140 -4.10 -9.23 7.24
CA ILE A 140 -4.87 -9.21 8.50
C ILE A 140 -6.10 -10.13 8.42
N ASN A 141 -6.82 -10.10 7.29
CA ASN A 141 -8.04 -10.90 7.12
C ASN A 141 -7.78 -12.41 6.97
N ASN A 142 -6.58 -12.83 6.58
CA ASN A 142 -6.21 -14.24 6.52
C ASN A 142 -5.70 -14.79 7.86
N ALA A 143 -5.59 -13.95 8.89
CA ALA A 143 -5.25 -14.41 10.22
C ALA A 143 -6.49 -15.01 10.90
N GLY A 144 -6.47 -16.33 11.12
CA GLY A 144 -7.61 -17.08 11.67
C GLY A 144 -7.98 -16.77 13.13
N SER A 145 -7.34 -15.82 13.79
CA SER A 145 -7.69 -15.36 15.14
C SER A 145 -7.41 -13.85 15.27
N PRO A 146 -8.28 -13.08 15.97
CA PRO A 146 -8.08 -11.64 16.17
C PRO A 146 -6.72 -11.27 16.78
N ALA A 147 -6.21 -12.09 17.72
CA ALA A 147 -4.90 -11.88 18.32
C ALA A 147 -3.75 -12.05 17.30
N VAL A 148 -3.86 -13.05 16.41
CA VAL A 148 -2.89 -13.29 15.33
C VAL A 148 -2.97 -12.18 14.28
N ALA A 149 -4.17 -11.68 13.99
CA ALA A 149 -4.43 -10.60 13.05
C ALA A 149 -3.77 -9.29 13.49
N ALA A 150 -3.89 -8.94 14.78
CA ALA A 150 -3.24 -7.77 15.36
C ALA A 150 -1.70 -7.87 15.29
N VAL A 151 -1.13 -9.03 15.63
CA VAL A 151 0.32 -9.26 15.54
C VAL A 151 0.81 -9.25 14.09
N ALA A 152 0.07 -9.87 13.16
CA ALA A 152 0.39 -9.87 11.74
C ALA A 152 0.35 -8.45 11.15
N GLY A 153 -0.66 -7.66 11.49
CA GLY A 153 -0.77 -6.25 11.14
C GLY A 153 0.44 -5.44 11.62
N GLY A 154 0.78 -5.56 12.91
CA GLY A 154 1.96 -4.91 13.48
C GLY A 154 3.26 -5.35 12.80
N TYR A 155 3.44 -6.64 12.56
CA TYR A 155 4.61 -7.19 11.86
C TYR A 155 4.75 -6.63 10.43
N MET A 156 3.66 -6.60 9.65
CA MET A 156 3.67 -6.05 8.30
C MET A 156 4.04 -4.57 8.28
N VAL A 157 3.56 -3.78 9.23
CA VAL A 157 3.90 -2.35 9.35
C VAL A 157 5.37 -2.16 9.74
N ILE A 158 5.90 -2.97 10.66
CA ILE A 158 7.32 -2.92 11.06
C ILE A 158 8.21 -3.22 9.84
N VAL A 159 7.95 -4.34 9.16
CA VAL A 159 8.70 -4.72 7.95
C VAL A 159 8.56 -3.64 6.88
N GLY A 160 7.34 -3.18 6.60
CA GLY A 160 7.10 -2.12 5.61
C GLY A 160 7.84 -0.82 5.92
N SER A 161 7.93 -0.42 7.20
CA SER A 161 8.62 0.79 7.62
C SER A 161 10.14 0.71 7.39
N MET A 162 10.74 -0.49 7.46
CA MET A 162 12.15 -0.69 7.05
C MET A 162 12.39 -0.31 5.59
N GLY A 163 11.36 -0.42 4.75
CA GLY A 163 11.41 -0.03 3.35
C GLY A 163 11.66 1.47 3.16
N GLY A 164 11.29 2.30 4.14
CA GLY A 164 11.58 3.73 4.15
C GLY A 164 13.02 4.06 4.51
N VAL A 165 13.56 3.34 5.49
CA VAL A 165 14.95 3.49 5.92
C VAL A 165 15.91 3.12 4.78
N LEU A 166 15.57 2.11 3.97
CA LEU A 166 16.35 1.74 2.78
C LEU A 166 16.21 2.70 1.60
N SER A 167 15.17 3.54 1.60
CA SER A 167 14.87 4.44 0.50
C SER A 167 15.46 5.85 0.67
N THR A 168 15.97 6.18 1.87
CA THR A 168 16.65 7.44 2.18
C THR A 168 18.14 7.26 2.01
#